data_AF-A0A7V7X4R1-F1
#
_entry.id   AF-A0A7V7X4R1-F1
#
_cell.length_a   1.000
_cell.length_b   1.000
_cell.length_c   1.000
_cell.angle_alpha   90.00
_cell.angle_beta   90.00
_cell.angle_gamma   90.00
#
_symmetry.space_group_name_H-M   'P 1'
#
loop_
_entity.id
_entity.type
_entity.pdbx_description
1 polymer ?
#
loop_
_entity_poly.entity_id
_entity_poly.type
_entity_poly.pdbx_seq_one_letter_code
_entity_poly.pdbx_strand_id
1 'polypeptide(L)'
;MKNILISLFLIAALSAGVNAQQSPGKDHAKLSISCKTCHTCDVPKKDEPCLVTCPREKIVTIYQKPEQTPELIIMDQILDRYGPVYFSHKLHAQMSIMSGGCENCHHHNTSGPILQCNSCHELSRKREDVSLPDLKGAYHRQCMDCHREWSHETGCNSCHKLKKDLKDTKQEDTHKKYLGKDHPVILEPSHISYETNSDKGKLVTFYHDDHTKKFGLSCAGCHKQETCAKCHDVSKKFNGKIKSANVDKSFDEQHKNCISCHKDDKCSSCHSDTKLEPFDHALNSGWALGKHHVRLSCAKCHGSKLPYKKIDNACLSCHKDWNKDNFKHSVTGLQLDETHFELGCDDCHSGNNYALKPNCTGCHDNYVYPKQKPGKLVNK
;
A
#
# COMPACT_ATOMS: atom_id res chain seq x y z
N MET A 1 4.44 71.30 -31.51
CA MET A 1 4.97 71.34 -30.13
C MET A 1 3.81 71.54 -29.18
N LYS A 2 3.65 70.59 -28.25
CA LYS A 2 2.79 70.58 -27.05
C LYS A 2 1.26 70.53 -27.28
N ASN A 3 0.57 69.44 -26.94
CA ASN A 3 0.38 68.83 -25.60
C ASN A 3 -0.41 69.82 -24.72
N ILE A 4 -1.56 69.55 -24.11
CA ILE A 4 -2.17 68.36 -23.49
C ILE A 4 -3.61 68.79 -23.24
N LEU A 5 -4.66 68.06 -23.65
CA LEU A 5 -6.02 68.24 -23.08
C LEU A 5 -7.07 67.17 -23.42
N ILE A 6 -6.67 65.95 -23.85
CA ILE A 6 -7.64 64.88 -24.18
C ILE A 6 -7.28 63.55 -23.47
N SER A 7 -6.96 63.57 -22.18
CA SER A 7 -6.61 62.30 -21.48
C SER A 7 -7.06 62.19 -20.03
N LEU A 8 -8.18 62.83 -19.63
CA LEU A 8 -8.66 62.71 -18.25
C LEU A 8 -10.11 62.25 -18.07
N PHE A 9 -10.78 61.77 -19.12
CA PHE A 9 -12.16 61.28 -19.02
C PHE A 9 -12.38 59.82 -19.47
N LEU A 10 -11.30 59.03 -19.59
CA LEU A 10 -11.39 57.61 -19.99
C LEU A 10 -10.67 56.62 -19.06
N ILE A 11 -10.40 57.01 -17.80
CA ILE A 11 -9.77 56.12 -16.80
C ILE A 11 -10.57 56.11 -15.48
N ALA A 12 -11.90 56.09 -15.56
CA ALA A 12 -12.77 55.92 -14.39
C ALA A 12 -13.83 54.82 -14.56
N ALA A 13 -13.68 53.92 -15.54
CA ALA A 13 -14.66 52.86 -15.83
C ALA A 13 -14.05 51.44 -15.88
N LEU A 14 -12.87 51.22 -15.31
CA LEU A 14 -12.17 49.92 -15.35
C LEU A 14 -11.63 49.47 -13.99
N SER A 15 -12.35 49.80 -12.91
CA SER A 15 -12.15 49.21 -11.58
C SER A 15 -13.46 48.66 -11.00
N ALA A 16 -14.31 48.09 -11.85
CA ALA A 16 -15.22 47.04 -11.39
C ALA A 16 -14.38 45.77 -11.22
N GLY A 17 -13.76 45.63 -10.05
CA GLY A 17 -13.13 44.39 -9.64
C GLY A 17 -14.10 43.24 -9.88
N VAL A 18 -13.58 42.17 -10.50
CA VAL A 18 -14.25 40.88 -10.61
C VAL A 18 -14.42 40.34 -9.19
N ASN A 19 -15.45 40.79 -8.49
CA ASN A 19 -15.97 40.10 -7.32
C ASN A 19 -16.77 38.90 -7.83
N ALA A 20 -16.03 37.87 -8.22
CA ALA A 20 -16.56 36.51 -8.35
C ALA A 20 -16.82 35.96 -6.93
N GLN A 21 -17.77 36.57 -6.23
CA GLN A 21 -18.40 35.99 -5.07
C GLN A 21 -19.88 36.32 -5.24
N GLN A 22 -20.57 35.43 -5.94
CA GLN A 22 -22.03 35.46 -6.01
C GLN A 22 -22.54 35.69 -4.59
N SER A 23 -23.23 36.81 -4.40
CA SER A 23 -23.92 37.11 -3.15
C SER A 23 -24.63 35.83 -2.72
N PRO A 24 -24.37 35.32 -1.50
CA PRO A 24 -25.14 34.20 -1.00
C PRO A 24 -26.59 34.70 -1.03
N GLY A 25 -27.48 34.00 -1.74
CA GLY A 25 -28.86 34.45 -1.95
C GLY A 25 -29.52 34.87 -0.63
N LYS A 26 -30.61 35.64 -0.70
CA LYS A 26 -31.29 36.24 0.47
C LYS A 26 -31.61 35.26 1.61
N ASP A 27 -31.61 33.95 1.36
CA ASP A 27 -31.92 32.88 2.30
C ASP A 27 -30.69 32.08 2.81
N HIS A 28 -29.47 32.52 2.48
CA HIS A 28 -28.28 31.96 3.12
C HIS A 28 -28.08 32.64 4.48
N ALA A 29 -28.62 32.03 5.53
CA ALA A 29 -28.16 32.28 6.88
C ALA A 29 -26.63 32.14 6.88
N LYS A 30 -25.91 33.22 7.19
CA LYS A 30 -24.45 33.23 7.33
C LYS A 30 -24.11 32.38 8.56
N LEU A 31 -24.00 31.08 8.38
CA LEU A 31 -23.45 30.18 9.37
C LEU A 31 -22.06 30.71 9.74
N SER A 32 -21.77 30.87 11.03
CA SER A 32 -20.49 31.36 11.55
C SER A 32 -19.42 30.28 11.47
N ILE A 33 -19.10 29.84 10.26
CA ILE A 33 -18.16 28.76 9.98
C ILE A 33 -16.91 29.35 9.32
N SER A 34 -15.74 29.00 9.85
CA SER A 34 -14.46 29.43 9.28
C SER A 34 -14.15 28.65 7.99
N CYS A 35 -13.59 29.32 6.98
CA CYS A 35 -13.14 28.67 5.75
C CYS A 35 -12.12 27.55 6.05
N LYS A 36 -11.28 27.73 7.09
CA LYS A 36 -10.28 26.74 7.53
C LYS A 36 -10.88 25.44 8.06
N THR A 37 -12.17 25.41 8.35
CA THR A 37 -12.88 24.19 8.73
C THR A 37 -12.93 23.20 7.57
N CYS A 38 -13.04 23.68 6.33
CA CYS A 38 -13.21 22.85 5.14
C CYS A 38 -12.03 22.91 4.18
N HIS A 39 -11.19 23.95 4.26
CA HIS A 39 -10.11 24.20 3.32
C HIS A 39 -8.75 24.20 4.01
N THR A 40 -7.78 23.51 3.41
CA THR A 40 -6.37 23.54 3.84
C THR A 40 -5.65 24.79 3.36
N CYS A 41 -6.17 25.47 2.34
CA CYS A 41 -5.64 26.73 1.82
C CYS A 41 -6.51 27.92 2.21
N ASP A 42 -5.89 29.10 2.35
CA ASP A 42 -6.59 30.33 2.76
C ASP A 42 -7.49 30.89 1.66
N VAL A 43 -7.23 30.57 0.38
CA VAL A 43 -7.98 31.06 -0.80
C VAL A 43 -8.31 29.91 -1.76
N PRO A 44 -9.36 29.13 -1.51
CA PRO A 44 -9.76 28.02 -2.37
C PRO A 44 -10.30 28.51 -3.72
N LYS A 45 -9.97 27.80 -4.81
CA LYS A 45 -10.49 28.06 -6.15
C LYS A 45 -11.47 26.98 -6.57
N LYS A 46 -12.26 27.23 -7.62
CA LYS A 46 -13.27 26.28 -8.12
C LYS A 46 -12.63 25.00 -8.69
N ASP A 47 -11.51 25.15 -9.36
CA ASP A 47 -10.67 24.08 -9.92
C ASP A 47 -9.83 23.40 -8.84
N GLU A 48 -9.35 24.16 -7.85
CA GLU A 48 -8.51 23.69 -6.75
C GLU A 48 -9.09 24.11 -5.39
N PRO A 49 -10.08 23.35 -4.87
CA PRO A 49 -10.80 23.75 -3.67
C PRO A 49 -10.04 23.44 -2.38
N CYS A 50 -8.87 22.79 -2.41
CA CYS A 50 -8.05 22.49 -1.22
C CYS A 50 -8.83 21.84 -0.06
N LEU A 51 -9.76 20.93 -0.32
CA LEU A 51 -10.64 20.43 0.75
C LEU A 51 -9.85 19.62 1.78
N VAL A 52 -10.15 19.83 3.06
CA VAL A 52 -9.64 19.01 4.16
C VAL A 52 -10.08 17.57 3.91
N THR A 53 -9.11 16.67 3.88
CA THR A 53 -9.35 15.25 3.73
C THR A 53 -10.20 14.74 4.90
N CYS A 54 -11.15 13.86 4.62
CA CYS A 54 -11.98 13.30 5.69
C CYS A 54 -11.06 12.49 6.62
N PRO A 55 -11.05 12.73 7.94
CA PRO A 55 -10.24 11.94 8.85
C PRO A 55 -10.68 10.48 8.77
N ARG A 56 -9.78 9.59 8.35
CA ARG A 56 -10.05 8.16 8.26
C ARG A 56 -9.49 7.49 9.52
N GLU A 57 -10.36 7.17 10.47
CA GLU A 57 -9.99 6.27 11.56
C GLU A 57 -9.83 4.84 11.04
N LYS A 58 -8.94 4.06 11.67
CA LYS A 58 -8.67 2.67 11.28
C LYS A 58 -9.97 1.87 11.28
N ILE A 59 -10.32 1.28 10.14
CA ILE A 59 -11.44 0.35 10.01
C ILE A 59 -11.09 -1.04 10.58
N VAL A 60 -12.12 -1.84 10.84
CA VAL A 60 -12.08 -3.25 11.28
C VAL A 60 -10.98 -4.08 10.60
N THR A 61 -10.39 -4.96 11.40
CA THR A 61 -9.32 -5.94 11.09
C THR A 61 -9.70 -7.09 10.16
N ILE A 62 -10.89 -7.08 9.55
CA ILE A 62 -11.37 -8.15 8.67
C ILE A 62 -11.18 -7.70 7.22
N TYR A 63 -10.06 -8.13 6.64
CA TYR A 63 -9.77 -7.90 5.23
C TYR A 63 -10.59 -8.87 4.37
N GLN A 64 -11.62 -8.36 3.68
CA GLN A 64 -12.31 -9.12 2.65
C GLN A 64 -11.56 -8.99 1.33
N LYS A 65 -11.40 -10.09 0.61
CA LYS A 65 -10.81 -10.06 -0.73
C LYS A 65 -11.80 -9.42 -1.72
N PRO A 66 -11.34 -8.67 -2.73
CA PRO A 66 -12.24 -8.08 -3.73
C PRO A 66 -13.17 -9.09 -4.40
N GLU A 67 -12.71 -10.33 -4.58
CA GLU A 67 -13.49 -11.42 -5.20
C GLU A 67 -14.71 -11.84 -4.36
N GLN A 68 -14.73 -11.49 -3.08
CA GLN A 68 -15.84 -11.78 -2.16
C GLN A 68 -16.86 -10.64 -2.12
N THR A 69 -16.60 -9.53 -2.81
CA THR A 69 -17.48 -8.36 -2.81
C THR A 69 -18.51 -8.42 -3.94
N PRO A 70 -19.64 -7.71 -3.82
CA PRO A 70 -20.58 -7.59 -4.91
C PRO A 70 -19.87 -7.06 -6.16
N GLU A 71 -20.18 -7.66 -7.31
CA GLU A 71 -19.61 -7.21 -8.57
C GLU A 71 -20.11 -5.82 -8.97
N LEU A 72 -21.41 -5.62 -8.79
CA LEU A 72 -22.12 -4.41 -9.16
C LEU A 72 -23.05 -3.97 -8.02
N ILE A 73 -23.07 -2.67 -7.76
CA ILE A 73 -24.01 -2.02 -6.85
C ILE A 73 -24.82 -1.00 -7.65
N ILE A 74 -26.14 -1.02 -7.45
CA ILE A 74 -27.04 -0.03 -8.05
C ILE A 74 -27.30 1.05 -7.00
N MET A 75 -27.02 2.29 -7.36
CA MET A 75 -27.21 3.44 -6.48
C MET A 75 -28.41 4.25 -6.99
N ASP A 76 -29.55 4.07 -6.32
CA ASP A 76 -30.84 4.61 -6.69
C ASP A 76 -31.53 5.38 -5.54
N GLN A 77 -30.79 5.70 -4.48
CA GLN A 77 -31.33 6.39 -3.31
C GLN A 77 -31.66 7.87 -3.59
N ILE A 78 -31.09 8.46 -4.64
CA ILE A 78 -31.22 9.89 -4.97
C ILE A 78 -31.59 10.05 -6.45
N LEU A 79 -32.87 9.83 -6.77
CA LEU A 79 -33.38 9.90 -8.14
C LEU A 79 -34.16 11.19 -8.41
N ASP A 80 -33.52 12.15 -9.08
CA ASP A 80 -34.18 13.38 -9.55
C ASP A 80 -34.13 13.46 -11.08
N ARG A 81 -33.33 14.34 -11.68
CA ARG A 81 -33.17 14.49 -13.13
C ARG A 81 -32.45 13.30 -13.80
N TYR A 82 -31.61 12.62 -13.02
CA TYR A 82 -30.77 11.51 -13.47
C TYR A 82 -31.29 10.16 -12.99
N GLY A 83 -30.98 9.13 -13.75
CA GLY A 83 -31.17 7.73 -13.39
C GLY A 83 -30.14 7.22 -12.39
N PRO A 84 -30.28 5.93 -12.00
CA PRO A 84 -29.37 5.29 -11.06
C PRO A 84 -27.95 5.18 -11.61
N VAL A 85 -26.98 5.11 -10.70
CA VAL A 85 -25.57 4.82 -11.05
C VAL A 85 -25.32 3.33 -10.87
N TYR A 86 -24.72 2.71 -11.88
CA TYR A 86 -24.25 1.32 -11.84
C TYR A 86 -22.77 1.32 -11.48
N PHE A 87 -22.48 0.99 -10.23
CA PHE A 87 -21.13 1.03 -9.66
C PHE A 87 -20.47 -0.35 -9.68
N SER A 88 -19.36 -0.49 -10.42
CA SER A 88 -18.56 -1.72 -10.50
C SER A 88 -17.72 -1.92 -9.24
N HIS A 89 -18.36 -2.33 -8.15
CA HIS A 89 -17.73 -2.40 -6.83
C HIS A 89 -16.52 -3.32 -6.79
N LYS A 90 -16.60 -4.56 -7.31
CA LYS A 90 -15.46 -5.49 -7.35
C LYS A 90 -14.23 -4.89 -8.06
N LEU A 91 -14.45 -4.23 -9.20
CA LEU A 91 -13.37 -3.60 -9.97
C LEU A 91 -12.67 -2.49 -9.17
N HIS A 92 -13.46 -1.61 -8.52
CA HIS A 92 -12.91 -0.55 -7.67
C HIS A 92 -12.19 -1.10 -6.44
N ALA A 93 -12.69 -2.19 -5.85
CA ALA A 93 -12.04 -2.88 -4.75
C ALA A 93 -10.68 -3.45 -5.17
N GLN A 94 -10.59 -4.07 -6.36
CA GLN A 94 -9.33 -4.56 -6.93
C GLN A 94 -8.33 -3.44 -7.18
N MET A 95 -8.77 -2.33 -7.80
CA MET A 95 -7.95 -1.14 -8.03
C MET A 95 -7.39 -0.56 -6.73
N SER A 96 -8.16 -0.63 -5.65
CA SER A 96 -7.81 -0.01 -4.38
C SER A 96 -6.79 -0.81 -3.56
N ILE A 97 -6.58 -2.11 -3.81
CA ILE A 97 -5.70 -2.97 -3.00
C ILE A 97 -4.32 -2.34 -2.77
N MET A 98 -3.76 -1.74 -3.83
CA MET A 98 -2.41 -1.18 -3.80
C MET A 98 -2.25 -0.04 -2.79
N SER A 99 -3.26 0.81 -2.60
CA SER A 99 -3.16 2.05 -1.81
C SER A 99 -3.92 2.01 -0.47
N GLY A 100 -4.61 0.92 -0.15
CA GLY A 100 -5.34 0.78 1.14
C GLY A 100 -6.54 -0.15 1.10
N GLY A 101 -6.95 -0.62 -0.08
CA GLY A 101 -8.08 -1.52 -0.26
C GLY A 101 -9.39 -0.87 0.16
N CYS A 102 -10.15 -1.54 1.03
CA CYS A 102 -11.45 -1.09 1.49
C CYS A 102 -11.41 0.27 2.21
N GLU A 103 -10.29 0.59 2.88
CA GLU A 103 -10.12 1.86 3.64
C GLU A 103 -10.06 3.09 2.73
N ASN A 104 -9.94 2.89 1.41
CA ASN A 104 -9.96 3.98 0.45
C ASN A 104 -11.35 4.60 0.23
N CYS A 105 -12.40 3.86 0.58
CA CYS A 105 -13.79 4.29 0.43
C CYS A 105 -14.57 4.17 1.75
N HIS A 106 -14.36 3.09 2.50
CA HIS A 106 -15.04 2.85 3.75
C HIS A 106 -14.22 3.40 4.91
N HIS A 107 -14.88 4.19 5.76
CA HIS A 107 -14.29 4.88 6.89
C HIS A 107 -15.20 4.74 8.12
N HIS A 108 -14.62 4.89 9.32
CA HIS A 108 -15.31 4.79 10.62
C HIS A 108 -16.07 3.49 10.91
N ASN A 109 -15.84 2.44 10.12
CA ASN A 109 -16.44 1.14 10.36
C ASN A 109 -15.62 0.39 11.42
N THR A 110 -16.09 0.39 12.67
CA THR A 110 -15.35 -0.10 13.85
C THR A 110 -15.74 -1.51 14.29
N SER A 111 -16.92 -2.02 13.94
CA SER A 111 -17.35 -3.42 14.21
C SER A 111 -18.54 -3.81 13.33
N GLY A 112 -18.49 -4.98 12.68
CA GLY A 112 -19.58 -5.51 11.85
C GLY A 112 -19.25 -5.59 10.35
N PRO A 113 -20.23 -5.96 9.49
CA PRO A 113 -20.05 -5.96 8.04
C PRO A 113 -19.77 -4.54 7.52
N ILE A 114 -19.18 -4.43 6.33
CA ILE A 114 -18.96 -3.12 5.69
C ILE A 114 -20.32 -2.47 5.40
N LEU A 115 -20.57 -1.31 6.03
CA LEU A 115 -21.83 -0.58 5.91
C LEU A 115 -21.89 0.26 4.63
N GLN A 116 -23.12 0.54 4.19
CA GLN A 116 -23.39 1.45 3.08
C GLN A 116 -23.29 2.91 3.53
N CYS A 117 -22.99 3.81 2.60
CA CYS A 117 -22.85 5.24 2.88
C CYS A 117 -24.09 5.85 3.54
N ASN A 118 -25.29 5.42 3.12
CA ASN A 118 -26.56 5.92 3.64
C ASN A 118 -26.90 5.44 5.07
N SER A 119 -26.09 4.56 5.66
CA SER A 119 -26.23 4.20 7.07
C SER A 119 -25.81 5.35 8.00
N CYS A 120 -24.98 6.27 7.51
CA CYS A 120 -24.52 7.45 8.26
C CYS A 120 -24.82 8.75 7.51
N HIS A 121 -24.68 8.78 6.18
CA HIS A 121 -24.95 9.96 5.37
C HIS A 121 -26.43 10.04 4.98
N GLU A 122 -27.15 11.00 5.54
CA GLU A 122 -28.57 11.17 5.29
C GLU A 122 -28.87 11.77 3.90
N LEU A 123 -30.08 11.49 3.38
CA LEU A 123 -30.55 12.04 2.11
C LEU A 123 -30.74 13.57 2.19
N SER A 124 -31.24 14.05 3.33
CA SER A 124 -31.47 15.47 3.58
C SER A 124 -30.20 16.15 4.10
N ARG A 125 -29.92 17.32 3.55
CA ARG A 125 -28.82 18.18 4.03
C ARG A 125 -29.17 18.80 5.38
N LYS A 126 -28.38 18.48 6.40
CA LYS A 126 -28.31 19.26 7.65
C LYS A 126 -27.32 20.40 7.43
N ARG A 127 -27.74 21.65 7.62
CA ARG A 127 -26.89 22.82 7.40
C ARG A 127 -26.16 23.24 8.67
N GLU A 128 -26.63 22.76 9.80
CA GLU A 128 -26.14 23.03 11.15
C GLU A 128 -24.87 22.23 11.44
N ASP A 129 -24.79 21.00 10.91
CA ASP A 129 -23.62 20.14 11.00
C ASP A 129 -22.94 20.03 9.62
N VAL A 130 -21.83 20.74 9.46
CA VAL A 130 -21.02 20.71 8.22
C VAL A 130 -19.92 19.65 8.26
N SER A 131 -19.77 18.92 9.36
CA SER A 131 -18.74 17.88 9.51
C SER A 131 -19.12 16.60 8.76
N LEU A 132 -20.43 16.35 8.60
CA LEU A 132 -20.97 15.19 7.91
C LEU A 132 -21.75 15.63 6.66
N PRO A 133 -21.24 15.34 5.44
CA PRO A 133 -21.97 15.67 4.23
C PRO A 133 -23.25 14.83 4.09
N ASP A 134 -24.24 15.38 3.40
CA ASP A 134 -25.39 14.61 2.90
C ASP A 134 -24.91 13.49 1.94
N LEU A 135 -25.77 12.50 1.70
CA LEU A 135 -25.44 11.34 0.87
C LEU A 135 -24.98 11.75 -0.53
N LYS A 136 -25.58 12.80 -1.09
CA LYS A 136 -25.19 13.35 -2.40
C LYS A 136 -23.77 13.91 -2.36
N GLY A 137 -23.42 14.67 -1.33
CA GLY A 137 -22.10 15.26 -1.12
C GLY A 137 -21.04 14.20 -0.86
N ALA A 138 -21.36 13.19 -0.05
CA ALA A 138 -20.48 12.06 0.24
C ALA A 138 -20.09 11.32 -1.04
N TYR A 139 -21.07 10.95 -1.88
CA TYR A 139 -20.81 10.26 -3.15
C TYR A 139 -19.97 11.12 -4.11
N HIS A 140 -20.39 12.36 -4.38
CA HIS A 140 -19.67 13.18 -5.36
C HIS A 140 -18.25 13.49 -4.92
N ARG A 141 -18.01 13.74 -3.63
CA ARG A 141 -16.65 13.96 -3.13
C ARG A 141 -15.80 12.70 -3.30
N GLN A 142 -16.27 11.56 -2.78
CA GLN A 142 -15.50 10.31 -2.84
C GLN A 142 -15.22 9.85 -4.28
N CYS A 143 -16.21 9.92 -5.17
CA CYS A 143 -16.06 9.44 -6.55
C CYS A 143 -15.30 10.45 -7.42
N MET A 144 -15.69 11.73 -7.39
CA MET A 144 -15.13 12.71 -8.32
C MET A 144 -13.70 13.09 -7.97
N ASP A 145 -13.30 13.08 -6.69
CA ASP A 145 -11.93 13.45 -6.31
C ASP A 145 -10.92 12.48 -6.94
N CYS A 146 -11.18 11.17 -6.83
CA CYS A 146 -10.32 10.16 -7.45
C CYS A 146 -10.37 10.22 -8.99
N HIS A 147 -11.56 10.36 -9.58
CA HIS A 147 -11.71 10.41 -11.04
C HIS A 147 -11.12 11.68 -11.66
N ARG A 148 -11.10 12.80 -10.93
CA ARG A 148 -10.47 14.04 -11.38
C ARG A 148 -8.98 13.84 -11.62
N GLU A 149 -8.30 13.10 -10.75
CA GLU A 149 -6.87 12.83 -10.88
C GLU A 149 -6.57 11.71 -11.88
N TRP A 150 -7.41 10.66 -11.91
CA TRP A 150 -7.17 9.47 -12.72
C TRP A 150 -7.64 9.60 -14.17
N SER A 151 -8.91 9.92 -14.39
CA SER A 151 -9.52 9.97 -15.73
C SER A 151 -9.65 11.39 -16.27
N HIS A 152 -9.44 12.41 -15.43
CA HIS A 152 -9.68 13.83 -15.74
C HIS A 152 -11.14 14.12 -16.18
N GLU A 153 -12.05 13.18 -15.92
CA GLU A 153 -13.45 13.24 -16.33
C GLU A 153 -14.37 13.11 -15.12
N THR A 154 -15.08 14.18 -14.81
CA THR A 154 -16.05 14.25 -13.69
C THR A 154 -17.39 14.83 -14.14
N GLY A 155 -17.67 14.79 -15.45
CA GLY A 155 -18.94 15.25 -16.01
C GLY A 155 -20.10 14.36 -15.55
N CYS A 156 -21.27 14.95 -15.31
CA CYS A 156 -22.43 14.22 -14.77
C CYS A 156 -22.76 12.93 -15.56
N ASN A 157 -22.59 12.98 -16.89
CA ASN A 157 -22.97 11.92 -17.80
C ASN A 157 -21.97 10.73 -17.84
N SER A 158 -20.80 10.87 -17.20
CA SER A 158 -19.86 9.75 -17.08
C SER A 158 -20.35 8.70 -16.08
N CYS A 159 -21.10 9.14 -15.05
CA CYS A 159 -21.69 8.28 -14.03
C CYS A 159 -23.20 8.09 -14.21
N HIS A 160 -23.92 9.14 -14.61
CA HIS A 160 -25.38 9.14 -14.71
C HIS A 160 -25.87 9.14 -16.16
N LYS A 161 -27.08 8.61 -16.36
CA LYS A 161 -27.89 8.86 -17.57
C LYS A 161 -29.08 9.73 -17.21
N LEU A 162 -29.53 10.62 -18.10
CA LEU A 162 -30.75 11.39 -17.87
C LEU A 162 -31.97 10.46 -17.93
N LYS A 163 -32.97 10.68 -17.06
CA LYS A 163 -34.18 9.83 -17.03
C LYS A 163 -34.91 9.77 -18.37
N LYS A 164 -34.90 10.86 -19.14
CA LYS A 164 -35.51 10.92 -20.48
C LYS A 164 -34.86 9.95 -21.48
N ASP A 165 -33.57 9.66 -21.31
CA ASP A 165 -32.77 8.84 -22.23
C ASP A 165 -32.74 7.36 -21.80
N LEU A 166 -33.28 7.03 -20.61
CA LEU A 166 -33.39 5.65 -20.12
C LEU A 166 -34.44 4.82 -20.86
N LYS A 167 -35.40 5.45 -21.55
CA LYS A 167 -36.45 4.74 -22.29
C LYS A 167 -35.95 4.08 -23.58
N ASP A 168 -34.85 4.58 -24.15
CA ASP A 168 -34.28 4.09 -25.41
C ASP A 168 -33.09 3.13 -25.24
N THR A 169 -32.53 3.02 -24.03
CA THR A 169 -31.48 2.03 -23.74
C THR A 169 -32.07 0.88 -22.94
N LYS A 170 -32.00 -0.35 -23.46
CA LYS A 170 -32.23 -1.54 -22.64
C LYS A 170 -31.29 -1.46 -21.44
N GLN A 171 -31.86 -1.44 -20.24
CA GLN A 171 -31.17 -1.43 -18.95
C GLN A 171 -30.01 -2.47 -18.89
N GLU A 172 -30.13 -3.54 -19.67
CA GLU A 172 -29.14 -4.60 -19.92
C GLU A 172 -27.76 -4.12 -20.41
N ASP A 173 -27.66 -3.06 -21.22
CA ASP A 173 -26.38 -2.73 -21.89
C ASP A 173 -25.36 -2.09 -20.94
N THR A 174 -25.83 -1.37 -19.92
CA THR A 174 -24.96 -0.77 -18.89
C THR A 174 -24.49 -1.83 -17.88
N HIS A 175 -25.35 -2.81 -17.56
CA HIS A 175 -24.98 -4.00 -16.79
C HIS A 175 -23.90 -4.83 -17.51
N LYS A 176 -24.09 -5.12 -18.81
CA LYS A 176 -23.13 -5.88 -19.62
C LYS A 176 -21.76 -5.21 -19.74
N LYS A 177 -21.67 -3.88 -19.61
CA LYS A 177 -20.40 -3.13 -19.76
C LYS A 177 -19.38 -3.48 -18.67
N TYR A 178 -19.83 -3.80 -17.46
CA TYR A 178 -18.95 -4.00 -16.29
C TYR A 178 -19.00 -5.41 -15.70
N LEU A 179 -20.05 -6.19 -16.00
CA LEU A 179 -20.15 -7.57 -15.58
C LEU A 179 -19.00 -8.42 -16.16
N GLY A 180 -18.37 -9.24 -15.32
CA GLY A 180 -17.26 -10.13 -15.64
C GLY A 180 -15.91 -9.43 -15.84
N LYS A 181 -15.76 -8.14 -15.51
CA LYS A 181 -14.51 -7.42 -15.71
C LYS A 181 -13.68 -7.34 -14.44
N ASP A 182 -12.44 -7.78 -14.55
CA ASP A 182 -11.42 -7.67 -13.51
C ASP A 182 -10.40 -6.58 -13.86
N HIS A 183 -9.83 -5.97 -12.83
CA HIS A 183 -8.67 -5.10 -13.00
C HIS A 183 -7.48 -5.95 -13.48
N PRO A 184 -6.69 -5.48 -14.46
CA PRO A 184 -5.49 -6.19 -14.89
C PRO A 184 -4.56 -6.52 -13.71
N VAL A 185 -3.92 -7.68 -13.76
CA VAL A 185 -2.92 -8.06 -12.76
C VAL A 185 -1.75 -7.08 -12.84
N ILE A 186 -1.44 -6.43 -11.73
CA ILE A 186 -0.25 -5.58 -11.62
C ILE A 186 0.96 -6.51 -11.55
N LEU A 187 1.86 -6.40 -12.53
CA LEU A 187 3.11 -7.15 -12.52
C LEU A 187 4.12 -6.42 -11.62
N GLU A 188 4.42 -7.02 -10.48
CA GLU A 188 5.47 -6.53 -9.59
C GLU A 188 6.85 -6.75 -10.23
N PRO A 189 7.64 -5.69 -10.49
CA PRO A 189 9.02 -5.88 -10.93
C PRO A 189 9.80 -6.54 -9.82
N SER A 190 10.71 -7.48 -10.10
CA SER A 190 11.52 -8.11 -9.04
C SER A 190 12.40 -7.11 -8.29
N HIS A 191 12.93 -6.12 -9.02
CA HIS A 191 13.72 -5.03 -8.48
C HIS A 191 13.61 -3.78 -9.35
N ILE A 192 13.95 -2.63 -8.76
CA ILE A 192 14.07 -1.33 -9.42
C ILE A 192 15.41 -0.73 -9.05
N SER A 193 16.11 -0.16 -10.02
CA SER A 193 17.35 0.58 -9.80
C SER A 193 17.17 2.06 -10.12
N TYR A 194 17.72 2.92 -9.26
CA TYR A 194 17.71 4.36 -9.39
C TYR A 194 19.13 4.88 -9.51
N GLU A 195 19.39 5.69 -10.53
CA GLU A 195 20.63 6.45 -10.62
C GLU A 195 20.53 7.68 -9.72
N THR A 196 21.57 7.91 -8.93
CA THR A 196 21.63 9.04 -7.99
C THR A 196 22.89 9.87 -8.25
N ASN A 197 22.78 11.18 -8.04
CA ASN A 197 23.91 12.11 -8.09
C ASN A 197 24.61 12.25 -6.72
N SER A 198 24.45 11.28 -5.82
CA SER A 198 25.01 11.31 -4.48
C SER A 198 26.49 10.91 -4.48
N ASP A 199 27.27 11.55 -3.61
CA ASP A 199 28.64 11.16 -3.27
C ASP A 199 28.71 9.84 -2.48
N LYS A 200 27.58 9.33 -1.98
CA LYS A 200 27.48 8.07 -1.21
C LYS A 200 27.35 6.82 -2.08
N GLY A 201 27.17 6.99 -3.38
CA GLY A 201 27.05 5.91 -4.35
C GLY A 201 26.08 6.27 -5.46
N LYS A 202 26.45 5.93 -6.69
CA LYS A 202 25.73 6.33 -7.91
C LYS A 202 24.45 5.54 -8.15
N LEU A 203 24.24 4.45 -7.44
CA LEU A 203 23.12 3.54 -7.64
C LEU A 203 22.42 3.22 -6.32
N VAL A 204 21.10 3.18 -6.36
CA VAL A 204 20.26 2.61 -5.31
C VAL A 204 19.44 1.48 -5.93
N THR A 205 19.55 0.27 -5.40
CA THR A 205 18.79 -0.89 -5.87
C THR A 205 17.75 -1.28 -4.83
N PHE A 206 16.48 -1.31 -5.23
CA PHE A 206 15.36 -1.72 -4.42
C PHE A 206 14.80 -3.05 -4.93
N TYR A 207 14.89 -4.10 -4.11
CA TYR A 207 14.30 -5.41 -4.40
C TYR A 207 12.87 -5.48 -3.87
N HIS A 208 11.88 -5.44 -4.77
CA HIS A 208 10.48 -5.63 -4.40
C HIS A 208 10.27 -7.01 -3.81
N ASP A 209 10.84 -8.05 -4.42
CA ASP A 209 10.67 -9.45 -3.97
C ASP A 209 11.14 -9.65 -2.53
N ASP A 210 12.21 -8.99 -2.12
CA ASP A 210 12.68 -9.05 -0.73
C ASP A 210 11.63 -8.44 0.21
N HIS A 211 11.08 -7.28 -0.14
CA HIS A 211 10.12 -6.58 0.71
C HIS A 211 8.75 -7.27 0.74
N THR A 212 8.19 -7.60 -0.42
CA THR A 212 6.83 -8.14 -0.52
C THR A 212 6.79 -9.64 -0.23
N LYS A 213 7.74 -10.43 -0.77
CA LYS A 213 7.71 -11.90 -0.69
C LYS A 213 8.51 -12.45 0.49
N LYS A 214 9.71 -11.92 0.78
CA LYS A 214 10.52 -12.41 1.90
C LYS A 214 10.11 -11.79 3.24
N PHE A 215 10.01 -10.47 3.30
CA PHE A 215 9.69 -9.75 4.55
C PHE A 215 8.19 -9.61 4.81
N GLY A 216 7.35 -9.81 3.79
CA GLY A 216 5.89 -9.84 3.92
C GLY A 216 5.24 -8.46 4.06
N LEU A 217 5.88 -7.41 3.54
CA LEU A 217 5.30 -6.07 3.51
C LEU A 217 4.10 -6.02 2.56
N SER A 218 2.97 -5.47 3.02
CA SER A 218 1.81 -5.22 2.18
C SER A 218 2.08 -4.09 1.18
N CYS A 219 1.49 -4.15 -0.01
CA CYS A 219 1.63 -3.12 -1.04
C CYS A 219 1.20 -1.73 -0.51
N ALA A 220 0.09 -1.67 0.24
CA ALA A 220 -0.40 -0.46 0.88
C ALA A 220 0.61 0.14 1.88
N GLY A 221 1.51 -0.65 2.46
CA GLY A 221 2.56 -0.13 3.34
C GLY A 221 3.52 0.82 2.64
N CYS A 222 3.77 0.61 1.33
CA CYS A 222 4.64 1.45 0.52
C CYS A 222 3.85 2.41 -0.39
N HIS A 223 2.67 2.01 -0.84
CA HIS A 223 1.89 2.71 -1.86
C HIS A 223 0.65 3.44 -1.30
N LYS A 224 0.53 3.61 0.02
CA LYS A 224 -0.64 4.23 0.67
C LYS A 224 -1.05 5.58 0.10
N GLN A 225 -0.07 6.40 -0.28
CA GLN A 225 -0.28 7.78 -0.74
C GLN A 225 -0.19 7.91 -2.26
N GLU A 226 -0.18 6.78 -2.96
CA GLU A 226 -0.11 6.76 -4.41
C GLU A 226 -1.51 6.80 -5.00
N THR A 227 -1.70 7.66 -5.99
CA THR A 227 -2.96 7.78 -6.72
C THR A 227 -2.99 6.75 -7.84
N CYS A 228 -4.18 6.36 -8.29
CA CYS A 228 -4.34 5.43 -9.42
C CYS A 228 -3.63 5.97 -10.68
N ALA A 229 -3.61 7.29 -10.85
CA ALA A 229 -2.95 7.99 -11.94
C ALA A 229 -1.44 7.71 -12.02
N LYS A 230 -0.77 7.42 -10.90
CA LYS A 230 0.67 7.10 -10.92
C LYS A 230 1.02 5.95 -11.86
N CYS A 231 0.11 4.98 -11.99
CA CYS A 231 0.28 3.81 -12.86
C CYS A 231 -0.63 3.86 -14.10
N HIS A 232 -1.82 4.46 -13.98
CA HIS A 232 -2.88 4.38 -15.00
C HIS A 232 -3.43 5.75 -15.44
N ASP A 233 -2.64 6.82 -15.42
CA ASP A 233 -3.06 8.11 -15.97
C ASP A 233 -3.39 7.97 -17.47
N VAL A 234 -4.65 8.18 -17.83
CA VAL A 234 -5.13 8.05 -19.22
C VAL A 234 -4.45 9.03 -20.17
N SER A 235 -3.89 10.13 -19.65
CA SER A 235 -3.17 11.13 -20.42
C SER A 235 -1.66 10.86 -20.54
N LYS A 236 -1.09 9.96 -19.71
CA LYS A 236 0.35 9.68 -19.66
C LYS A 236 0.64 8.18 -19.73
N LYS A 237 1.28 7.74 -20.82
CA LYS A 237 1.79 6.37 -20.92
C LYS A 237 3.02 6.18 -20.03
N PHE A 238 2.92 5.26 -19.07
CA PHE A 238 4.05 4.85 -18.25
C PHE A 238 5.05 4.05 -19.09
N ASN A 239 6.05 4.72 -19.64
CA ASN A 239 7.17 4.05 -20.30
C ASN A 239 8.16 3.67 -19.20
N GLY A 240 8.26 2.38 -18.86
CA GLY A 240 9.10 1.81 -17.79
C GLY A 240 10.62 2.01 -17.95
N LYS A 241 11.06 3.21 -18.31
CA LYS A 241 12.45 3.64 -18.32
C LYS A 241 12.92 3.95 -16.89
N ILE A 242 14.23 3.77 -16.71
CA ILE A 242 14.98 4.14 -15.50
C ILE A 242 14.62 5.57 -15.12
N LYS A 243 14.12 5.74 -13.89
CA LYS A 243 13.78 7.06 -13.36
C LYS A 243 15.06 7.67 -12.78
N SER A 244 15.57 8.72 -13.42
CA SER A 244 16.59 9.57 -12.79
C SER A 244 15.98 10.17 -11.52
N ALA A 245 16.71 10.11 -10.40
CA ALA A 245 16.28 10.76 -9.17
C ALA A 245 16.18 12.27 -9.41
N ASN A 246 15.03 12.86 -9.07
CA ASN A 246 14.79 14.29 -9.27
C ASN A 246 15.59 15.08 -8.23
N VAL A 247 16.51 15.92 -8.70
CA VAL A 247 17.52 16.61 -7.90
C VAL A 247 16.95 17.77 -7.08
N ASP A 248 15.72 18.21 -7.37
CA ASP A 248 15.10 19.39 -6.74
C ASP A 248 14.32 19.08 -5.45
N LYS A 249 14.29 17.81 -5.03
CA LYS A 249 13.56 17.38 -3.84
C LYS A 249 14.46 17.36 -2.60
N SER A 250 13.88 17.69 -1.44
CA SER A 250 14.57 17.56 -0.17
C SER A 250 14.91 16.09 0.13
N PHE A 251 15.87 15.88 1.04
CA PHE A 251 16.27 14.54 1.48
C PHE A 251 15.05 13.71 1.94
N ASP A 252 14.19 14.29 2.79
CA ASP A 252 13.02 13.60 3.33
C ASP A 252 12.01 13.24 2.24
N GLU A 253 11.82 14.09 1.23
CA GLU A 253 10.91 13.81 0.12
C GLU A 253 11.43 12.71 -0.81
N GLN A 254 12.75 12.65 -1.03
CA GLN A 254 13.38 11.60 -1.84
C GLN A 254 13.33 10.25 -1.13
N HIS A 255 13.48 10.24 0.20
CA HIS A 255 13.60 9.02 0.99
C HIS A 255 12.32 8.60 1.72
N LYS A 256 11.23 9.37 1.60
CA LYS A 256 9.97 9.21 2.34
C LYS A 256 9.47 7.76 2.43
N ASN A 257 9.61 6.98 1.36
CA ASN A 257 9.14 5.60 1.29
C ASN A 257 10.06 4.59 1.99
N CYS A 258 11.31 4.97 2.26
CA CYS A 258 12.34 4.09 2.82
C CYS A 258 12.60 4.41 4.31
N ILE A 259 12.76 5.69 4.65
CA ILE A 259 13.22 6.12 5.98
C ILE A 259 12.19 5.91 7.10
N SER A 260 10.94 5.61 6.78
CA SER A 260 9.96 5.19 7.80
C SER A 260 10.38 3.90 8.52
N CYS A 261 11.14 3.04 7.83
CA CYS A 261 11.68 1.78 8.36
C CYS A 261 13.22 1.80 8.49
N HIS A 262 13.91 2.52 7.60
CA HIS A 262 15.38 2.49 7.46
C HIS A 262 16.07 3.77 7.96
N LYS A 263 15.46 4.51 8.89
CA LYS A 263 15.98 5.80 9.38
C LYS A 263 17.40 5.71 9.96
N ASP A 264 17.68 4.61 10.66
CA ASP A 264 18.93 4.42 11.40
C ASP A 264 19.98 3.64 10.58
N ASP A 265 19.65 3.30 9.32
CA ASP A 265 20.57 2.58 8.43
C ASP A 265 21.64 3.52 7.87
N LYS A 266 22.83 2.95 7.63
CA LYS A 266 23.92 3.67 6.98
C LYS A 266 23.56 3.93 5.52
N CYS A 267 23.98 5.08 4.97
CA CYS A 267 23.77 5.42 3.56
C CYS A 267 24.25 4.31 2.61
N SER A 268 25.37 3.65 2.93
CA SER A 268 25.96 2.56 2.15
C SER A 268 25.10 1.28 2.11
N SER A 269 24.09 1.15 2.96
CA SER A 269 23.13 0.05 2.91
C SER A 269 22.16 0.20 1.72
N CYS A 270 22.01 1.43 1.21
CA CYS A 270 21.12 1.74 0.10
C CYS A 270 21.89 2.22 -1.13
N HIS A 271 22.92 3.06 -0.92
CA HIS A 271 23.76 3.63 -1.96
C HIS A 271 25.02 2.79 -2.18
N SER A 272 25.31 2.52 -3.45
CA SER A 272 26.53 1.82 -3.89
C SER A 272 26.90 2.29 -5.30
N ASP A 273 28.16 2.15 -5.68
CA ASP A 273 28.59 2.36 -7.08
C ASP A 273 28.24 1.17 -7.98
N THR A 274 27.87 0.04 -7.37
CA THR A 274 27.45 -1.18 -8.06
C THR A 274 26.10 -1.63 -7.56
N LYS A 275 25.44 -2.50 -8.34
CA LYS A 275 24.17 -3.10 -7.94
C LYS A 275 24.35 -3.89 -6.64
N LEU A 276 23.55 -3.58 -5.64
CA LEU A 276 23.49 -4.37 -4.40
C LEU A 276 22.83 -5.72 -4.69
N GLU A 277 23.29 -6.78 -4.03
CA GLU A 277 22.68 -8.10 -4.13
C GLU A 277 21.41 -8.21 -3.27
N PRO A 278 20.47 -9.10 -3.61
CA PRO A 278 19.28 -9.36 -2.80
C PRO A 278 19.66 -9.83 -1.39
N PHE A 279 18.74 -9.65 -0.44
CA PHE A 279 18.93 -10.10 0.93
C PHE A 279 19.22 -11.61 1.02
N ASP A 280 20.31 -11.94 1.70
CA ASP A 280 20.71 -13.30 2.05
C ASP A 280 20.95 -13.39 3.56
N HIS A 281 20.26 -14.31 4.22
CA HIS A 281 20.32 -14.41 5.67
C HIS A 281 21.75 -14.72 6.17
N ALA A 282 22.50 -15.56 5.46
CA ALA A 282 23.87 -15.90 5.83
C ALA A 282 24.81 -14.71 5.67
N LEU A 283 24.78 -14.03 4.52
CA LEU A 283 25.67 -12.90 4.23
C LEU A 283 25.33 -11.69 5.11
N ASN A 284 24.05 -11.42 5.34
CA ASN A 284 23.62 -10.24 6.09
C ASN A 284 23.65 -10.42 7.61
N SER A 285 23.44 -11.64 8.14
CA SER A 285 23.43 -11.88 9.60
C SER A 285 24.66 -12.63 10.13
N GLY A 286 25.46 -13.24 9.25
CA GLY A 286 26.53 -14.17 9.60
C GLY A 286 26.03 -15.58 9.97
N TRP A 287 24.73 -15.86 9.84
CA TRP A 287 24.12 -17.13 10.22
C TRP A 287 23.31 -17.73 9.06
N ALA A 288 23.79 -18.86 8.53
CA ALA A 288 23.11 -19.60 7.48
C ALA A 288 21.93 -20.40 8.04
N LEU A 289 20.74 -20.18 7.48
CA LEU A 289 19.57 -21.00 7.83
C LEU A 289 19.71 -22.39 7.24
N GLY A 290 19.76 -23.41 8.11
CA GLY A 290 19.77 -24.80 7.68
C GLY A 290 18.46 -25.23 6.99
N LYS A 291 18.49 -26.39 6.32
CA LYS A 291 17.36 -26.97 5.54
C LYS A 291 16.01 -26.94 6.26
N HIS A 292 16.00 -27.11 7.58
CA HIS A 292 14.77 -27.16 8.38
C HIS A 292 14.24 -25.79 8.80
N HIS A 293 15.07 -24.75 8.76
CA HIS A 293 14.72 -23.39 9.15
C HIS A 293 14.55 -22.46 7.94
N VAL A 294 15.18 -22.77 6.79
CA VAL A 294 15.18 -21.92 5.59
C VAL A 294 13.79 -21.64 4.99
N ARG A 295 12.79 -22.49 5.28
CA ARG A 295 11.40 -22.32 4.82
C ARG A 295 10.48 -21.73 5.89
N LEU A 296 10.99 -21.41 7.07
CA LEU A 296 10.19 -20.78 8.12
C LEU A 296 9.94 -19.32 7.77
N SER A 297 8.77 -18.83 8.15
CA SER A 297 8.51 -17.39 8.16
C SER A 297 9.45 -16.71 9.15
N CYS A 298 10.01 -15.55 8.78
CA CYS A 298 10.88 -14.74 9.63
C CYS A 298 10.27 -14.50 11.02
N ALA A 299 8.95 -14.30 11.08
CA ALA A 299 8.22 -14.00 12.32
C ALA A 299 8.24 -15.14 13.34
N LYS A 300 8.55 -16.38 12.93
CA LYS A 300 8.71 -17.52 13.85
C LYS A 300 9.90 -17.34 14.79
N CYS A 301 10.91 -16.55 14.39
CA CYS A 301 12.08 -16.26 15.21
C CYS A 301 12.12 -14.80 15.64
N HIS A 302 11.83 -13.87 14.72
CA HIS A 302 11.97 -12.42 14.96
C HIS A 302 10.69 -11.75 15.52
N GLY A 303 9.60 -12.50 15.70
CA GLY A 303 8.29 -11.97 16.10
C GLY A 303 7.59 -11.20 14.97
N SER A 304 6.45 -10.55 15.27
CA SER A 304 5.63 -9.89 14.24
C SER A 304 5.96 -8.41 14.00
N LYS A 305 6.92 -7.84 14.74
CA LYS A 305 7.23 -6.41 14.67
C LYS A 305 8.33 -6.15 13.65
N LEU A 306 8.01 -5.32 12.66
CA LEU A 306 8.97 -4.78 11.69
C LEU A 306 9.48 -3.39 12.14
N PRO A 307 10.72 -3.00 11.78
CA PRO A 307 11.76 -3.86 11.20
C PRO A 307 12.23 -4.93 12.21
N TYR A 308 12.65 -6.09 11.71
CA TYR A 308 13.07 -7.20 12.56
C TYR A 308 14.33 -6.85 13.34
N LYS A 309 14.33 -7.19 14.63
CA LYS A 309 15.51 -7.06 15.49
C LYS A 309 16.40 -8.28 15.38
N LYS A 310 17.71 -8.08 15.55
CA LYS A 310 18.65 -9.17 15.75
C LYS A 310 18.27 -9.95 17.02
N ILE A 311 18.28 -11.26 16.90
CA ILE A 311 18.05 -12.20 18.00
C ILE A 311 19.30 -13.05 18.19
N ASP A 312 19.41 -13.66 19.36
CA ASP A 312 20.44 -14.64 19.66
C ASP A 312 20.16 -15.96 18.91
N ASN A 313 21.21 -16.67 18.49
CA ASN A 313 21.11 -17.89 17.68
C ASN A 313 21.14 -19.19 18.50
N ALA A 314 21.16 -19.11 19.83
CA ALA A 314 20.99 -20.26 20.70
C ALA A 314 19.60 -20.89 20.47
N CYS A 315 19.54 -22.22 20.58
CA CYS A 315 18.31 -22.97 20.33
C CYS A 315 17.16 -22.48 21.23
N LEU A 316 17.45 -22.18 22.50
CA LEU A 316 16.50 -21.67 23.48
C LEU A 316 15.88 -20.32 23.11
N SER A 317 16.57 -19.51 22.30
CA SER A 317 16.09 -18.19 21.88
C SER A 317 14.84 -18.27 21.00
N CYS A 318 14.62 -19.42 20.35
CA CYS A 318 13.43 -19.71 19.55
C CYS A 318 12.62 -20.91 20.07
N HIS A 319 13.29 -21.91 20.65
CA HIS A 319 12.67 -23.12 21.18
C HIS A 319 12.64 -23.08 22.71
N LYS A 320 11.56 -22.52 23.26
CA LYS A 320 11.40 -22.21 24.69
C LYS A 320 11.73 -23.37 25.65
N ASP A 321 11.41 -24.59 25.25
CA ASP A 321 11.59 -25.78 26.09
C ASP A 321 12.80 -26.62 25.68
N TRP A 322 13.61 -26.18 24.71
CA TRP A 322 14.67 -26.99 24.13
C TRP A 322 15.74 -27.41 25.16
N ASN A 323 16.11 -28.69 25.15
CA ASN A 323 17.26 -29.23 25.86
C ASN A 323 17.77 -30.48 25.13
N LYS A 324 18.94 -31.01 25.57
CA LYS A 324 19.54 -32.20 24.96
C LYS A 324 18.60 -33.41 25.02
N ASP A 325 17.88 -33.57 26.12
CA ASP A 325 17.05 -34.75 26.40
C ASP A 325 15.77 -34.79 25.55
N ASN A 326 15.21 -33.62 25.21
CA ASN A 326 14.00 -33.54 24.41
C ASN A 326 14.24 -33.36 22.92
N PHE A 327 15.47 -33.02 22.51
CA PHE A 327 15.82 -32.93 21.10
C PHE A 327 15.96 -34.33 20.48
N LYS A 328 15.05 -34.67 19.58
CA LYS A 328 15.10 -35.94 18.83
C LYS A 328 15.64 -35.69 17.43
N HIS A 329 16.78 -36.31 17.09
CA HIS A 329 17.38 -36.21 15.76
C HIS A 329 16.43 -36.61 14.62
N SER A 330 15.39 -37.42 14.90
CA SER A 330 14.37 -37.81 13.93
C SER A 330 13.69 -36.61 13.26
N VAL A 331 13.62 -35.44 13.91
CA VAL A 331 13.10 -34.19 13.29
C VAL A 331 13.93 -33.71 12.09
N THR A 332 15.18 -34.18 12.00
CA THR A 332 16.09 -33.93 10.86
C THR A 332 15.99 -34.99 9.76
N GLY A 333 15.20 -36.04 9.97
CA GLY A 333 15.06 -37.20 9.07
C GLY A 333 16.02 -38.35 9.37
N LEU A 334 16.78 -38.27 10.47
CA LEU A 334 17.70 -39.32 10.92
C LEU A 334 17.37 -39.70 12.36
N GLN A 335 16.97 -40.95 12.57
CA GLN A 335 16.88 -41.51 13.92
C GLN A 335 18.22 -42.17 14.25
N LEU A 336 18.90 -41.64 15.26
CA LEU A 336 20.15 -42.21 15.75
C LEU A 336 19.90 -43.60 16.36
N ASP A 337 20.89 -44.48 16.24
CA ASP A 337 20.90 -45.74 17.00
C ASP A 337 21.20 -45.49 18.49
N GLU A 338 21.03 -46.53 19.31
CA GLU A 338 21.19 -46.44 20.77
C GLU A 338 22.57 -45.91 21.17
N THR A 339 23.63 -46.30 20.45
CA THR A 339 25.00 -45.88 20.75
C THR A 339 25.22 -44.41 20.45
N HIS A 340 24.82 -43.94 19.26
CA HIS A 340 25.05 -42.54 18.86
C HIS A 340 24.11 -41.56 19.56
N PHE A 341 22.95 -42.02 20.05
CA PHE A 341 22.00 -41.20 20.79
C PHE A 341 22.58 -40.66 22.12
N GLU A 342 23.42 -41.45 22.79
CA GLU A 342 24.02 -41.08 24.08
C GLU A 342 25.14 -40.01 23.95
N LEU A 343 25.71 -39.85 22.75
CA LEU A 343 26.82 -38.92 22.51
C LEU A 343 26.42 -37.46 22.72
N GLY A 344 27.40 -36.63 23.08
CA GLY A 344 27.29 -35.18 23.08
C GLY A 344 27.11 -34.62 21.67
N CYS A 345 26.50 -33.44 21.55
CA CYS A 345 26.34 -32.79 20.25
C CYS A 345 27.70 -32.52 19.59
N ASP A 346 28.69 -32.09 20.37
CA ASP A 346 30.02 -31.72 19.89
C ASP A 346 30.85 -32.92 19.39
N ASP A 347 30.56 -34.13 19.88
CA ASP A 347 31.23 -35.37 19.48
C ASP A 347 31.06 -35.63 17.97
N CYS A 348 29.94 -35.18 17.40
CA CYS A 348 29.69 -35.21 15.96
C CYS A 348 29.78 -33.81 15.34
N HIS A 349 29.28 -32.77 16.00
CA HIS A 349 29.20 -31.40 15.48
C HIS A 349 30.26 -30.51 16.10
N SER A 350 31.49 -30.58 15.59
CA SER A 350 32.63 -29.83 16.14
C SER A 350 32.35 -28.33 16.31
N GLY A 351 32.61 -27.81 17.51
CA GLY A 351 32.30 -26.44 17.91
C GLY A 351 30.81 -26.15 18.01
N ASN A 352 29.97 -27.18 18.20
CA ASN A 352 28.52 -27.13 18.03
C ASN A 352 28.07 -26.47 16.71
N ASN A 353 28.86 -26.64 15.63
CA ASN A 353 28.56 -26.06 14.33
C ASN A 353 27.69 -27.00 13.47
N TYR A 354 26.38 -26.85 13.60
CA TYR A 354 25.39 -27.67 12.90
C TYR A 354 25.27 -27.39 11.38
N ALA A 355 25.97 -26.37 10.86
CA ALA A 355 26.05 -26.12 9.42
C ALA A 355 27.06 -27.03 8.72
N LEU A 356 28.02 -27.58 9.48
CA LEU A 356 29.02 -28.51 8.97
C LEU A 356 28.52 -29.95 9.02
N LYS A 357 29.10 -30.79 8.15
CA LYS A 357 28.83 -32.23 8.21
C LYS A 357 29.37 -32.81 9.52
N PRO A 358 28.67 -33.77 10.13
CA PRO A 358 29.15 -34.40 11.35
C PRO A 358 30.46 -35.16 11.08
N ASN A 359 31.35 -35.13 12.06
CA ASN A 359 32.64 -35.81 12.03
C ASN A 359 32.46 -37.28 12.42
N CYS A 360 32.80 -38.19 11.52
CA CYS A 360 32.80 -39.63 11.79
C CYS A 360 34.22 -40.17 12.04
N THR A 361 35.24 -39.49 11.52
CA THR A 361 36.63 -39.97 11.53
C THR A 361 37.30 -39.89 12.90
N GLY A 362 36.68 -39.18 13.84
CA GLY A 362 37.12 -39.17 15.24
C GLY A 362 36.96 -40.53 15.94
N CYS A 363 36.05 -41.39 15.47
CA CYS A 363 35.78 -42.71 16.06
C CYS A 363 35.89 -43.87 15.05
N HIS A 364 35.78 -43.60 13.74
CA HIS A 364 35.71 -44.63 12.70
C HIS A 364 36.70 -44.38 11.57
N ASP A 365 37.44 -45.41 11.17
CA ASP A 365 38.32 -45.33 10.01
C ASP A 365 37.51 -45.24 8.70
N ASN A 366 37.77 -44.19 7.92
CA ASN A 366 37.21 -43.95 6.57
C ASN A 366 35.67 -43.76 6.49
N TYR A 367 34.97 -43.59 7.61
CA TYR A 367 33.54 -43.31 7.57
C TYR A 367 33.30 -41.84 7.26
N VAL A 368 32.33 -41.55 6.39
CA VAL A 368 31.95 -40.18 6.04
C VAL A 368 30.45 -40.05 5.92
N TYR A 369 29.89 -39.02 6.57
CA TYR A 369 28.48 -38.66 6.38
C TYR A 369 28.30 -37.94 5.02
N PRO A 370 27.28 -38.28 4.21
CA PRO A 370 26.13 -39.15 4.51
C PRO A 370 26.25 -40.60 4.00
N LYS A 371 27.45 -41.05 3.57
CA LYS A 371 27.61 -42.42 3.04
C LYS A 371 27.31 -43.45 4.15
N GLN A 372 28.00 -43.31 5.27
CA GLN A 372 27.69 -44.02 6.51
C GLN A 372 26.85 -43.10 7.39
N LYS A 373 25.77 -43.64 7.98
CA LYS A 373 24.83 -42.89 8.80
C LYS A 373 24.80 -43.52 10.19
N PRO A 374 24.85 -42.72 11.26
CA PRO A 374 24.81 -43.21 12.64
C PRO A 374 23.37 -43.56 13.07
N GLY A 375 22.69 -44.40 12.29
CA GLY A 375 21.29 -44.77 12.49
C GLY A 375 20.48 -44.94 11.22
N LYS A 376 19.15 -44.85 11.34
CA LYS A 376 18.19 -45.11 10.25
C LYS A 376 17.55 -43.81 9.77
N LEU A 377 17.38 -43.69 8.45
CA LEU A 377 16.58 -42.61 7.89
C LEU A 377 15.11 -42.83 8.22
N VAL A 378 14.44 -41.76 8.62
CA VAL A 378 13.00 -41.76 8.88
C VAL A 378 12.34 -40.78 7.91
N ASN A 379 11.21 -41.22 7.35
CA ASN A 379 10.39 -40.33 6.52
C ASN A 379 9.76 -39.26 7.40
N LYS A 380 9.66 -38.06 6.82
CA LYS A 380 9.02 -36.92 7.47
C LYS A 380 7.52 -36.92 7.26
#